data_AF-A0A2D5I3C5-F1
#
_entry.id   AF-A0A2D5I3C5-F1
#
_cell.length_a   1.000
_cell.length_b   1.000
_cell.length_c   1.000
_cell.angle_alpha   90.00
_cell.angle_beta   90.00
_cell.angle_gamma   90.00
#
_symmetry.space_group_name_H-M   'P 1'
#
loop_
_entity.id
_entity.type
_entity.pdbx_description
1 polymer ?
#
loop_
_entity_poly.entity_id
_entity_poly.type
_entity_poly.pdbx_seq_one_letter_code
_entity_poly.pdbx_strand_id
1 'polypeptide(L)'
;MKKKNLHTPVIKQYLDIKAKHLDSFLFFRMGDFYELFFNDAVEASQLLGLTLTKRGKSAGKDVPLAGVPVHSSSNYIKKLLNFGKKVSICEQVEDSTQSKDIVKREVIKVLTPGTIIDEEFIDDPKEKYVCALDEGGAMAWCEVLTGKMFVYNKGNDASVNNSEKSIDAIFSRFEFEEILVNETVEKKALLETFFYGLQHTELSKKIKIISDSLVNYAFWEFDENKAKLLLKERLKTQSLEYLGFTDDIPIMRASNALLSYIEKNIGMPFLNIKPPIVFSLAKKFFIDSTSQRALELVRPSFFEYKNATLLNCIDTCLTASGSKTLREWILSPLVDIQKIEERQLSVRWLAKKGVDGKDLRGIP
;
A
#
# COMPACT_ATOMS: atom_id res chain seq x y z
N MET A 1 40.83 -32.15 -2.17
CA MET A 1 39.47 -32.70 -2.38
C MET A 1 38.60 -31.63 -3.03
N LYS A 2 38.09 -31.84 -4.25
CA LYS A 2 37.14 -30.91 -4.88
C LYS A 2 35.87 -30.86 -4.02
N LYS A 3 35.47 -29.69 -3.50
CA LYS A 3 34.17 -29.51 -2.83
C LYS A 3 33.09 -30.08 -3.75
N LYS A 4 32.38 -31.11 -3.29
CA LYS A 4 31.26 -31.70 -4.03
C LYS A 4 30.21 -30.60 -4.17
N ASN A 5 29.99 -30.09 -5.39
CA ASN A 5 28.97 -29.07 -5.61
C ASN A 5 27.60 -29.68 -5.29
N LEU A 6 27.00 -29.24 -4.19
CA LEU A 6 25.72 -29.74 -3.67
C LEU A 6 24.52 -29.25 -4.51
N HIS A 7 24.74 -28.24 -5.36
CA HIS A 7 23.72 -27.58 -6.16
C HIS A 7 24.10 -27.59 -7.64
N THR A 8 23.09 -27.70 -8.52
CA THR A 8 23.27 -27.39 -9.94
C THR A 8 23.58 -25.90 -10.10
N PRO A 9 24.25 -25.46 -11.19
CA PRO A 9 24.55 -24.05 -11.42
C PRO A 9 23.32 -23.13 -11.33
N VAL A 10 22.17 -23.59 -11.87
CA VAL A 10 20.89 -22.87 -11.83
C VAL A 10 20.36 -22.72 -10.41
N ILE A 11 20.34 -23.80 -9.64
CA ILE A 11 19.86 -23.75 -8.25
C ILE A 11 20.77 -22.89 -7.38
N LYS A 12 22.09 -22.92 -7.63
CA LYS A 12 23.02 -22.02 -6.95
C LYS A 12 22.69 -20.55 -7.26
N GLN A 13 22.54 -20.19 -8.53
CA GLN A 13 22.17 -18.83 -8.95
C GLN A 13 20.82 -18.40 -8.35
N TYR A 14 19.83 -19.30 -8.34
CA TYR A 14 18.54 -19.05 -7.69
C TYR A 14 18.70 -18.76 -6.19
N LEU A 15 19.44 -19.60 -5.46
CA LEU A 15 19.65 -19.44 -4.02
C LEU A 15 20.40 -18.13 -3.70
N ASP A 16 21.41 -17.78 -4.50
CA ASP A 16 22.18 -16.54 -4.34
C ASP A 16 21.30 -15.30 -4.54
N ILE A 17 20.33 -15.34 -5.47
CA ILE A 17 19.36 -14.26 -5.68
C ILE A 17 18.29 -14.27 -4.57
N LYS A 18 17.71 -15.43 -4.27
CA LYS A 18 16.68 -15.59 -3.24
C LYS A 18 17.16 -15.17 -1.86
N ALA A 19 18.44 -15.35 -1.53
CA ALA A 19 19.05 -14.90 -0.28
C ALA A 19 18.93 -13.37 -0.07
N LYS A 20 18.78 -12.59 -1.14
CA LYS A 20 18.58 -11.13 -1.10
C LYS A 20 17.10 -10.73 -1.04
N HIS A 21 16.18 -11.68 -1.26
CA HIS A 21 14.75 -11.47 -1.45
C HIS A 21 13.93 -12.53 -0.69
N LEU A 22 14.33 -12.84 0.55
CA LEU A 22 13.75 -13.91 1.38
C LEU A 22 12.27 -13.66 1.71
N ASP A 23 11.86 -12.40 1.75
CA ASP A 23 10.52 -11.90 2.07
C ASP A 23 9.54 -11.90 0.88
N SER A 24 9.97 -12.34 -0.31
CA SER A 24 9.16 -12.27 -1.53
C SER A 24 9.19 -13.56 -2.35
N PHE A 25 8.12 -13.84 -3.09
CA PHE A 25 8.13 -14.89 -4.10
C PHE A 25 9.09 -14.52 -5.23
N LEU A 26 10.05 -15.38 -5.54
CA LEU A 26 11.00 -15.14 -6.63
C LEU A 26 10.51 -15.79 -7.92
N PHE A 27 9.98 -14.97 -8.84
CA PHE A 27 9.62 -15.38 -10.19
C PHE A 27 10.89 -15.44 -11.03
N PHE A 28 11.51 -16.63 -11.11
CA PHE A 28 12.81 -16.84 -11.73
C PHE A 28 12.68 -17.25 -13.20
N ARG A 29 13.11 -16.38 -14.13
CA ARG A 29 12.94 -16.61 -15.58
C ARG A 29 13.72 -17.82 -16.08
N MET A 30 12.99 -18.78 -16.67
CA MET A 30 13.50 -20.02 -17.25
C MET A 30 12.81 -20.28 -18.60
N GLY A 31 13.40 -19.82 -19.70
CA GLY A 31 12.79 -19.97 -21.03
C GLY A 31 11.49 -19.19 -21.11
N ASP A 32 10.35 -19.83 -21.40
CA ASP A 32 9.03 -19.18 -21.48
C ASP A 32 8.23 -19.22 -20.16
N PHE A 33 8.88 -19.61 -19.06
CA PHE A 33 8.26 -19.72 -17.75
C PHE A 33 8.97 -18.88 -16.70
N TYR A 34 8.22 -18.41 -15.70
CA TYR A 34 8.76 -18.12 -14.38
C TYR A 34 8.63 -19.37 -13.52
N GLU A 35 9.76 -19.81 -12.97
CA GLU A 35 9.83 -20.95 -12.07
C GLU A 35 10.04 -20.47 -10.62
N LEU A 36 9.30 -21.07 -9.70
CA LEU A 36 9.47 -20.88 -8.26
C LEU A 36 9.96 -22.19 -7.67
N PHE A 37 10.89 -22.13 -6.71
CA PHE A 37 11.50 -23.32 -6.12
C PHE A 37 11.33 -23.37 -4.60
N PHE A 38 11.44 -24.58 -4.04
CA PHE A 38 11.40 -24.83 -2.60
C PHE A 38 10.09 -24.33 -1.95
N ASN A 39 10.18 -23.51 -0.90
CA ASN A 39 9.00 -23.04 -0.17
C ASN A 39 8.12 -22.15 -1.05
N ASP A 40 8.70 -21.30 -1.89
CA ASP A 40 7.96 -20.47 -2.85
C ASP A 40 7.10 -21.34 -3.77
N ALA A 41 7.62 -22.48 -4.23
CA ALA A 41 6.88 -23.42 -5.07
C ALA A 41 5.67 -24.02 -4.35
N VAL A 42 5.88 -24.46 -3.10
CA VAL A 42 4.84 -25.11 -2.29
C VAL A 42 3.73 -24.13 -1.95
N GLU A 43 4.10 -22.92 -1.50
CA GLU A 43 3.13 -21.88 -1.13
C GLU A 43 2.40 -21.34 -2.37
N ALA A 44 3.10 -21.10 -3.48
CA ALA A 44 2.47 -20.66 -4.73
C ALA A 44 1.52 -21.72 -5.28
N SER A 45 1.86 -23.01 -5.20
CA SER A 45 0.95 -24.10 -5.58
C SER A 45 -0.37 -24.04 -4.80
N GLN A 46 -0.32 -23.80 -3.49
CA GLN A 46 -1.50 -23.70 -2.64
C GLN A 46 -2.32 -22.44 -2.91
N LEU A 47 -1.67 -21.27 -2.98
CA LEU A 47 -2.35 -19.98 -3.15
C LEU A 47 -2.92 -19.79 -4.57
N LEU A 48 -2.22 -20.30 -5.58
CA LEU A 48 -2.53 -20.05 -6.99
C LEU A 48 -3.17 -21.25 -7.69
N GLY A 49 -3.23 -22.42 -7.03
CA GLY A 49 -3.73 -23.66 -7.63
C GLY A 49 -2.81 -24.21 -8.72
N LEU A 50 -1.49 -23.94 -8.64
CA LEU A 50 -0.51 -24.43 -9.61
C LEU A 50 -0.14 -25.89 -9.31
N THR A 51 0.17 -26.67 -10.36
CA THR A 51 0.69 -28.02 -10.19
C THR A 51 2.09 -27.99 -9.57
N LEU A 52 2.24 -28.60 -8.39
CA LEU A 52 3.54 -28.79 -7.76
C LEU A 52 4.28 -29.98 -8.37
N THR A 53 5.47 -29.73 -8.89
CA THR A 53 6.35 -30.73 -9.51
C THR A 53 7.73 -30.71 -8.85
N LYS A 54 8.71 -31.38 -9.45
CA LYS A 54 10.07 -31.48 -8.92
C LYS A 54 11.10 -31.29 -10.04
N ARG A 55 12.22 -30.62 -9.75
CA ARG A 55 13.32 -30.41 -10.70
C ARG A 55 14.67 -30.80 -10.11
N GLY A 56 15.20 -31.94 -10.55
CA GLY A 56 16.53 -32.39 -10.15
C GLY A 56 16.68 -32.57 -8.64
N LYS A 57 17.92 -32.49 -8.15
CA LYS A 57 18.26 -32.64 -6.73
C LYS A 57 19.19 -31.53 -6.26
N SER A 58 18.98 -31.09 -5.02
CA SER A 58 19.80 -30.12 -4.30
C SER A 58 20.14 -30.71 -2.93
N ALA A 59 21.44 -30.83 -2.62
CA ALA A 59 21.92 -31.51 -1.41
C ALA A 59 21.31 -32.92 -1.21
N GLY A 60 21.08 -33.65 -2.31
CA GLY A 60 20.51 -35.01 -2.30
C GLY A 60 18.99 -35.10 -2.19
N LYS A 61 18.28 -33.99 -1.97
CA LYS A 61 16.81 -33.93 -1.92
C LYS A 61 16.22 -33.40 -3.22
N ASP A 62 15.03 -33.85 -3.57
CA ASP A 62 14.28 -33.30 -4.71
C ASP A 62 13.98 -31.82 -4.46
N VAL A 63 14.05 -30.99 -5.50
CA VAL A 63 13.70 -29.56 -5.42
C VAL A 63 12.24 -29.39 -5.86
N PRO A 64 11.32 -28.96 -4.98
CA PRO A 64 9.95 -28.61 -5.37
C PRO A 64 9.95 -27.46 -6.38
N LEU A 65 9.05 -27.54 -7.37
CA LEU A 65 8.94 -26.59 -8.47
C LEU A 65 7.45 -26.29 -8.75
N ALA A 66 7.13 -25.01 -8.93
CA ALA A 66 5.89 -24.57 -9.57
C ALA A 66 6.24 -23.57 -10.68
N GLY A 67 5.52 -23.60 -11.80
CA GLY A 67 5.82 -22.80 -12.98
C GLY A 67 4.61 -22.01 -13.46
N VAL A 68 4.86 -20.81 -13.95
CA VAL A 68 3.86 -19.92 -14.55
C VAL A 68 4.35 -19.47 -15.93
N PRO A 69 3.55 -19.62 -17.01
CA PRO A 69 3.92 -19.11 -18.32
C PRO A 69 4.05 -17.59 -18.31
N VAL A 70 5.13 -17.04 -18.88
CA VAL A 70 5.45 -15.60 -18.77
C VAL A 70 4.34 -14.74 -19.38
N HIS A 71 3.82 -15.11 -20.54
CA HIS A 71 2.74 -14.36 -21.21
C HIS A 71 1.43 -14.27 -20.38
N SER A 72 1.33 -15.02 -19.29
CA SER A 72 0.16 -15.04 -18.39
C SER A 72 0.52 -14.72 -16.94
N SER A 73 1.78 -14.34 -16.67
CA SER A 73 2.30 -14.21 -15.31
C SER A 73 1.61 -13.13 -14.50
N SER A 74 1.20 -12.04 -15.15
CA SER A 74 0.55 -10.91 -14.48
C SER A 74 -0.67 -11.33 -13.67
N ASN A 75 -1.54 -12.19 -14.20
CA ASN A 75 -2.71 -12.70 -13.46
C ASN A 75 -2.34 -13.45 -12.17
N TYR A 76 -1.22 -14.16 -12.16
CA TYR A 76 -0.74 -14.89 -10.98
C TYR A 76 -0.07 -13.96 -9.98
N ILE A 77 0.70 -13.00 -10.49
CA ILE A 77 1.34 -11.95 -9.69
C ILE A 77 0.27 -11.12 -8.96
N LYS A 78 -0.78 -10.68 -9.66
CA LYS A 78 -1.92 -9.98 -9.06
C LYS A 78 -2.57 -10.75 -7.92
N LYS A 79 -2.80 -12.06 -8.12
CA LYS A 79 -3.36 -12.93 -7.07
C LYS A 79 -2.45 -12.96 -5.84
N LEU A 80 -1.14 -13.13 -6.01
CA LEU A 80 -0.20 -13.10 -4.87
C LEU A 80 -0.22 -11.75 -4.15
N LEU A 81 -0.25 -10.64 -4.89
CA LEU A 81 -0.31 -9.29 -4.31
C LEU A 81 -1.63 -9.08 -3.54
N ASN A 82 -2.76 -9.59 -4.04
CA ASN A 82 -4.05 -9.58 -3.35
C ASN A 82 -4.08 -10.47 -2.09
N PHE A 83 -3.19 -11.47 -2.01
CA PHE A 83 -2.92 -12.24 -0.78
C PHE A 83 -1.91 -11.54 0.15
N GLY A 84 -1.55 -10.29 -0.12
CA GLY A 84 -0.57 -9.53 0.67
C GLY A 84 0.88 -9.97 0.46
N LYS A 85 1.19 -10.72 -0.61
CA LYS A 85 2.52 -11.28 -0.84
C LYS A 85 3.34 -10.41 -1.77
N LYS A 86 4.61 -10.20 -1.39
CA LYS A 86 5.62 -9.53 -2.23
C LYS A 86 6.13 -10.45 -3.32
N VAL A 87 6.42 -9.91 -4.50
CA VAL A 87 6.91 -10.67 -5.66
C VAL A 87 8.15 -9.99 -6.24
N SER A 88 9.24 -10.74 -6.42
CA SER A 88 10.45 -10.29 -7.12
C SER A 88 10.49 -10.94 -8.50
N ILE A 89 10.56 -10.13 -9.56
CA ILE A 89 10.65 -10.59 -10.95
C ILE A 89 12.13 -10.62 -11.35
N CYS A 90 12.63 -11.83 -11.64
CA CYS A 90 14.01 -12.06 -12.00
C CYS A 90 14.12 -12.47 -13.47
N GLU A 91 14.76 -11.61 -14.27
CA GLU A 91 14.91 -11.76 -15.72
C GLU A 91 16.31 -12.21 -16.12
N GLN A 92 16.42 -12.73 -17.34
CA GLN A 92 17.68 -12.98 -18.01
C GLN A 92 18.21 -11.67 -18.59
N VAL A 93 19.42 -11.26 -18.18
CA VAL A 93 20.04 -9.98 -18.60
C VAL A 93 21.05 -10.15 -19.72
N GLU A 94 21.34 -11.39 -20.11
CA GLU A 94 22.25 -11.76 -21.20
C GLU A 94 21.50 -12.52 -22.29
N ASP A 95 21.96 -12.39 -23.53
CA ASP A 95 21.38 -13.11 -24.67
C ASP A 95 21.73 -14.61 -24.60
N SER A 96 20.71 -15.45 -24.47
CA SER A 96 20.82 -16.91 -24.34
C SER A 96 21.54 -17.59 -25.51
N THR A 97 21.65 -16.91 -26.65
CA THR A 97 22.29 -17.44 -27.86
C THR A 97 23.82 -17.31 -27.86
N GLN A 98 24.40 -16.47 -26.99
CA GLN A 98 25.82 -16.11 -27.02
C GLN A 98 26.67 -16.75 -25.89
N SER A 99 26.05 -17.36 -24.87
CA SER A 99 26.79 -17.88 -23.70
C SER A 99 26.91 -19.41 -23.70
N LYS A 100 28.16 -19.92 -23.59
CA LYS A 100 28.42 -21.34 -23.24
C LYS A 100 28.17 -21.64 -21.75
N ASP A 101 28.11 -20.58 -20.93
CA ASP A 101 27.84 -20.61 -19.51
C ASP A 101 26.37 -20.28 -19.20
N ILE A 102 25.96 -20.50 -17.95
CA ILE A 102 24.62 -20.17 -17.46
C ILE A 102 24.32 -18.68 -17.66
N VAL A 103 23.22 -18.38 -18.34
CA VAL A 103 22.75 -17.01 -18.58
C VAL A 103 22.63 -16.25 -17.25
N LYS A 104 23.21 -15.05 -17.19
CA LYS A 104 23.08 -14.18 -16.01
C LYS A 104 21.63 -13.74 -15.80
N ARG A 105 21.23 -13.67 -14.53
CA ARG A 105 19.90 -13.24 -14.12
C ARG A 105 19.97 -12.22 -13.01
N GLU A 106 19.05 -11.27 -13.04
CA GLU A 106 18.94 -10.21 -12.05
C GLU A 106 17.46 -9.92 -11.75
N VAL A 107 17.20 -9.47 -10.52
CA VAL A 107 15.86 -8.98 -10.16
C VAL A 107 15.71 -7.59 -10.75
N ILE A 108 14.79 -7.45 -11.70
CA ILE A 108 14.54 -6.18 -12.40
C ILE A 108 13.42 -5.38 -11.74
N LYS A 109 12.56 -6.03 -10.96
CA LYS A 109 11.39 -5.41 -10.36
C LYS A 109 10.98 -6.14 -9.08
N VAL A 110 10.60 -5.38 -8.07
CA VAL A 110 10.05 -5.87 -6.82
C VAL A 110 8.67 -5.25 -6.64
N LEU A 111 7.65 -6.08 -6.59
CA LEU A 111 6.26 -5.68 -6.45
C LEU A 111 5.80 -5.96 -5.03
N THR A 112 5.31 -4.92 -4.34
CA THR A 112 4.62 -5.04 -3.06
C THR A 112 3.15 -4.65 -3.22
N PRO A 113 2.22 -5.14 -2.38
CA PRO A 113 0.80 -4.80 -2.49
C PRO A 113 0.52 -3.28 -2.47
N GLY A 114 1.34 -2.50 -1.77
CA GLY A 114 1.15 -1.06 -1.60
C GLY A 114 1.96 -0.17 -2.55
N THR A 115 2.96 -0.69 -3.28
CA THR A 115 3.83 0.13 -4.15
C THR A 115 3.71 -0.18 -5.64
N ILE A 116 2.61 -0.81 -6.05
CA ILE A 116 2.32 -1.13 -7.45
C ILE A 116 2.04 0.16 -8.24
N ILE A 117 2.81 0.40 -9.31
CA ILE A 117 2.60 1.51 -10.24
C ILE A 117 2.25 1.06 -11.65
N ASP A 118 2.57 -0.18 -12.02
CA ASP A 118 2.25 -0.69 -13.36
C ASP A 118 0.78 -1.10 -13.43
N GLU A 119 0.03 -0.51 -14.36
CA GLU A 119 -1.39 -0.83 -14.60
C GLU A 119 -1.63 -2.32 -14.85
N GLU A 120 -0.64 -3.01 -15.44
CA GLU A 120 -0.68 -4.46 -15.66
C GLU A 120 -0.92 -5.25 -14.37
N PHE A 121 -0.52 -4.75 -13.19
CA PHE A 121 -0.64 -5.47 -11.90
C PHE A 121 -1.74 -4.90 -10.99
N ILE A 122 -2.53 -3.93 -11.47
CA ILE A 122 -3.64 -3.34 -10.70
C ILE A 122 -4.93 -4.10 -11.05
N ASP A 123 -5.60 -4.63 -10.03
CA ASP A 123 -6.87 -5.39 -10.16
C ASP A 123 -8.09 -4.60 -9.70
N ASP A 124 -7.94 -3.79 -8.64
CA ASP A 124 -9.01 -2.99 -8.04
C ASP A 124 -8.64 -1.50 -8.14
N PRO A 125 -9.49 -0.65 -8.75
CA PRO A 125 -9.26 0.80 -8.81
C PRO A 125 -9.44 1.51 -7.46
N LYS A 126 -9.72 0.79 -6.37
CA LYS A 126 -9.72 1.35 -5.01
C LYS A 126 -8.36 1.95 -4.66
N GLU A 127 -8.44 3.03 -3.89
CA GLU A 127 -7.28 3.74 -3.39
C GLU A 127 -6.56 2.85 -2.36
N LYS A 128 -5.34 2.43 -2.70
CA LYS A 128 -4.46 1.67 -1.83
C LYS A 128 -3.41 2.59 -1.24
N TYR A 129 -3.25 2.52 0.07
CA TYR A 129 -2.30 3.37 0.78
C TYR A 129 -1.18 2.55 1.42
N VAL A 130 0.02 3.10 1.37
CA VAL A 130 1.14 2.67 2.24
C VAL A 130 1.20 3.66 3.38
N CYS A 131 1.34 3.16 4.61
CA CYS A 131 1.49 3.97 5.81
C CYS A 131 2.81 3.66 6.50
N ALA A 132 3.41 4.64 7.16
CA ALA A 132 4.47 4.46 8.14
C ALA A 132 3.99 4.94 9.51
N LEU A 133 4.23 4.14 10.55
CA LEU A 133 3.95 4.48 11.94
C LEU A 133 5.25 4.79 12.67
N ASP A 134 5.27 5.91 13.37
CA ASP A 134 6.37 6.32 14.24
C ASP A 134 6.01 6.09 15.72
N GLU A 135 6.99 5.71 16.52
CA GLU A 135 6.82 5.43 17.96
C GLU A 135 6.37 6.66 18.77
N GLY A 136 6.62 7.87 18.26
CA GLY A 136 6.15 9.13 18.84
C GLY A 136 4.65 9.40 18.63
N GLY A 137 3.91 8.47 18.01
CA GLY A 137 2.47 8.60 17.76
C GLY A 137 2.12 9.32 16.46
N ALA A 138 3.08 9.45 15.54
CA ALA A 138 2.86 10.04 14.22
C ALA A 138 2.71 8.99 13.13
N MET A 139 2.02 9.39 12.06
CA MET A 139 1.76 8.59 10.88
C MET A 139 2.01 9.43 9.65
N ALA A 140 2.55 8.79 8.62
CA ALA A 140 2.58 9.31 7.26
C ALA A 140 1.97 8.26 6.35
N TRP A 141 1.15 8.64 5.37
CA TRP A 141 0.63 7.68 4.39
C TRP A 141 0.44 8.29 3.01
N CYS A 142 0.57 7.46 1.97
CA CYS A 142 0.54 7.90 0.59
C CYS A 142 -0.20 6.89 -0.30
N GLU A 143 -1.02 7.42 -1.21
CA GLU A 143 -1.49 6.69 -2.39
C GLU A 143 -0.44 6.86 -3.49
N VAL A 144 0.32 5.79 -3.76
CA VAL A 144 1.52 5.86 -4.63
C VAL A 144 1.18 6.33 -6.05
N LEU A 145 0.05 5.89 -6.60
CA LEU A 145 -0.37 6.25 -7.96
C LEU A 145 -0.61 7.75 -8.17
N THR A 146 -1.15 8.43 -7.15
CA THR A 146 -1.56 9.84 -7.26
C THR A 146 -0.59 10.80 -6.58
N GLY A 147 0.36 10.27 -5.80
CA GLY A 147 1.27 11.05 -4.95
C GLY A 147 0.57 11.78 -3.81
N LYS A 148 -0.72 11.49 -3.55
CA LYS A 148 -1.47 12.12 -2.47
C LYS A 148 -0.96 11.59 -1.14
N MET A 149 -0.33 12.48 -0.37
CA MET A 149 0.27 12.15 0.91
C MET A 149 -0.42 12.91 2.05
N PHE A 150 -0.53 12.24 3.18
CA PHE A 150 -1.07 12.79 4.40
C PHE A 150 -0.13 12.50 5.58
N VAL A 151 -0.21 13.36 6.59
CA VAL A 151 0.51 13.19 7.84
C VAL A 151 -0.41 13.48 9.02
N TYR A 152 -0.16 12.83 10.15
CA TYR A 152 -0.90 13.01 11.38
C TYR A 152 0.01 12.76 12.57
N ASN A 153 -0.16 13.51 13.66
CA ASN A 153 0.48 13.19 14.92
C ASN A 153 -0.54 13.27 16.05
N LYS A 154 -0.68 12.16 16.78
CA LYS A 154 -1.51 12.04 17.98
C LYS A 154 -1.18 13.11 19.02
N GLY A 155 0.08 13.48 19.17
CA GLY A 155 0.55 14.50 20.12
C GLY A 155 0.00 15.90 19.84
N ASN A 156 -0.48 16.17 18.61
CA ASN A 156 -1.04 17.46 18.23
C ASN A 156 -2.54 17.60 18.58
N ASP A 157 -3.20 16.51 18.99
CA ASP A 157 -4.59 16.56 19.41
C ASP A 157 -4.71 17.00 20.88
N ALA A 158 -5.64 17.92 21.14
CA ALA A 158 -5.83 18.54 22.46
C ALA A 158 -6.24 17.58 23.60
N SER A 159 -6.68 16.36 23.27
CA SER A 159 -7.04 15.35 24.26
C SER A 159 -6.90 13.94 23.68
N VAL A 160 -6.75 12.95 24.57
CA VAL A 160 -6.72 11.52 24.19
C VAL A 160 -7.97 11.12 23.42
N ASN A 161 -9.16 11.56 23.84
CA ASN A 161 -10.42 11.31 23.15
C ASN A 161 -10.41 11.86 21.71
N ASN A 162 -9.83 13.04 21.47
CA ASN A 162 -9.71 13.57 20.11
C ASN A 162 -8.78 12.71 19.25
N SER A 163 -7.67 12.23 19.83
CA SER A 163 -6.76 11.35 19.11
C SER A 163 -7.37 10.01 18.74
N GLU A 164 -8.16 9.41 19.64
CA GLU A 164 -8.87 8.16 19.37
C GLU A 164 -9.87 8.35 18.22
N LYS A 165 -10.61 9.46 18.21
CA LYS A 165 -11.51 9.81 17.08
C LYS A 165 -10.76 10.02 15.78
N SER A 166 -9.63 10.73 15.80
CA SER A 166 -8.78 10.95 14.63
C SER A 166 -8.28 9.62 14.06
N ILE A 167 -7.77 8.73 14.90
CA ILE A 167 -7.28 7.41 14.49
C ILE A 167 -8.44 6.55 13.97
N ASP A 168 -9.59 6.53 14.65
CA ASP A 168 -10.78 5.81 14.19
C ASP A 168 -11.24 6.30 12.81
N ALA A 169 -11.26 7.62 12.58
CA ALA A 169 -11.56 8.20 11.29
C ALA A 169 -10.54 7.82 10.20
N ILE A 170 -9.24 7.86 10.51
CA ILE A 170 -8.17 7.52 9.56
C ILE A 170 -8.32 6.07 9.08
N PHE A 171 -8.37 5.10 9.99
CA PHE A 171 -8.42 3.67 9.62
C PHE A 171 -9.81 3.20 9.14
N SER A 172 -10.85 4.02 9.32
CA SER A 172 -12.16 3.81 8.69
C SER A 172 -12.20 4.34 7.26
N ARG A 173 -11.53 5.48 7.02
CA ARG A 173 -11.53 6.16 5.73
C ARG A 173 -10.55 5.54 4.73
N PHE A 174 -9.33 5.25 5.18
CA PHE A 174 -8.21 4.81 4.36
C PHE A 174 -7.98 3.31 4.53
N GLU A 175 -7.69 2.63 3.41
CA GLU A 175 -7.32 1.21 3.39
C GLU A 175 -5.80 1.12 3.20
N PHE A 176 -5.11 0.70 4.25
CA PHE A 176 -3.67 0.51 4.24
C PHE A 176 -3.33 -0.92 3.86
N GLU A 177 -2.65 -1.10 2.74
CA GLU A 177 -2.18 -2.42 2.28
C GLU A 177 -0.89 -2.82 3.02
N GLU A 178 -0.03 -1.85 3.27
CA GLU A 178 1.24 -2.01 3.98
C GLU A 178 1.39 -0.91 5.03
N ILE A 179 1.80 -1.32 6.23
CA ILE A 179 2.05 -0.42 7.36
C ILE A 179 3.47 -0.65 7.85
N LEU A 180 4.35 0.28 7.52
CA LEU A 180 5.76 0.26 7.88
C LEU A 180 5.93 0.57 9.36
N VAL A 181 6.76 -0.22 10.02
CA VAL A 181 7.13 -0.03 11.43
C VAL A 181 8.63 -0.18 11.57
N ASN A 182 9.22 0.60 12.47
CA ASN A 182 10.63 0.46 12.81
C ASN A 182 10.88 -0.94 13.39
N GLU A 183 11.80 -1.69 12.77
CA GLU A 183 12.13 -3.07 13.15
C GLU A 183 12.66 -3.22 14.58
N THR A 184 13.19 -2.15 15.18
CA THR A 184 13.70 -2.17 16.56
C THR A 184 12.61 -1.90 17.61
N VAL A 185 11.42 -1.46 17.18
CA VAL A 185 10.32 -1.12 18.08
C VAL A 185 9.45 -2.35 18.31
N GLU A 186 9.07 -2.59 19.57
CA GLU A 186 8.14 -3.66 19.89
C GLU A 186 6.77 -3.36 19.27
N LYS A 187 6.35 -4.20 18.31
CA LYS A 187 5.07 -4.03 17.59
C LYS A 187 3.88 -3.87 18.52
N LYS A 188 3.85 -4.62 19.64
CA LYS A 188 2.76 -4.55 20.62
C LYS A 188 2.68 -3.17 21.26
N ALA A 189 3.81 -2.63 21.72
CA ALA A 189 3.88 -1.30 22.31
C ALA A 189 3.47 -0.22 21.29
N LEU A 190 3.92 -0.35 20.03
CA LEU A 190 3.52 0.57 18.96
C LEU A 190 2.01 0.52 18.70
N LEU A 191 1.43 -0.67 18.59
CA LEU A 191 -0.02 -0.83 18.43
C LEU A 191 -0.78 -0.28 19.64
N GLU A 192 -0.27 -0.42 20.86
CA GLU A 192 -0.86 0.21 22.05
C GLU A 192 -0.84 1.74 21.96
N THR A 193 0.26 2.35 21.50
CA THR A 193 0.35 3.81 21.27
C THR A 193 -0.79 4.33 20.40
N PHE A 194 -1.17 3.59 19.36
CA PHE A 194 -2.23 4.00 18.43
C PHE A 194 -3.63 3.51 18.82
N PHE A 195 -3.78 2.32 19.40
CA PHE A 195 -5.07 1.62 19.48
C PHE A 195 -5.56 1.29 20.89
N TYR A 196 -4.85 1.66 21.96
CA TYR A 196 -5.18 1.27 23.34
C TYR A 196 -6.65 1.51 23.74
N GLY A 197 -7.27 2.63 23.36
CA GLY A 197 -8.68 2.95 23.64
C GLY A 197 -9.69 2.52 22.57
N LEU A 198 -9.24 1.97 21.44
CA LEU A 198 -10.08 1.59 20.30
C LEU A 198 -10.47 0.11 20.30
N GLN A 199 -10.26 -0.59 21.43
CA GLN A 199 -10.54 -2.02 21.56
C GLN A 199 -12.03 -2.36 21.42
N HIS A 200 -12.93 -1.40 21.63
CA HIS A 200 -14.39 -1.59 21.54
C HIS A 200 -14.99 -1.15 20.20
N THR A 201 -14.20 -0.55 19.30
CA THR A 201 -14.70 -0.09 17.99
C THR A 201 -14.60 -1.19 16.95
N GLU A 202 -15.18 -0.98 15.76
CA GLU A 202 -15.04 -1.89 14.62
C GLU A 202 -13.58 -2.08 14.18
N LEU A 203 -12.70 -1.14 14.54
CA LEU A 203 -11.27 -1.22 14.33
C LEU A 203 -10.62 -2.39 15.05
N SER A 204 -11.14 -2.81 16.21
CA SER A 204 -10.65 -3.98 16.95
C SER A 204 -10.66 -5.27 16.10
N LYS A 205 -11.67 -5.43 15.24
CA LYS A 205 -11.78 -6.56 14.30
C LYS A 205 -10.80 -6.43 13.14
N LYS A 206 -10.41 -5.19 12.78
CA LYS A 206 -9.35 -4.91 11.79
C LYS A 206 -7.94 -5.04 12.35
N ILE A 207 -7.72 -5.04 13.68
CA ILE A 207 -6.37 -5.13 14.27
C ILE A 207 -5.60 -6.35 13.77
N LYS A 208 -6.28 -7.50 13.55
CA LYS A 208 -5.64 -8.67 12.95
C LYS A 208 -5.14 -8.40 11.53
N ILE A 209 -5.98 -7.78 10.69
CA ILE A 209 -5.61 -7.38 9.33
C ILE A 209 -4.46 -6.37 9.35
N ILE A 210 -4.55 -5.37 10.23
CA ILE A 210 -3.48 -4.39 10.45
C ILE A 210 -2.17 -5.09 10.83
N SER A 211 -2.23 -6.09 11.70
CA SER A 211 -1.07 -6.89 12.14
C SER A 211 -0.44 -7.67 10.99
N ASP A 212 -1.27 -8.25 10.11
CA ASP A 212 -0.82 -8.97 8.92
C ASP A 212 -0.21 -8.03 7.87
N SER A 213 -0.63 -6.75 7.85
CA SER A 213 -0.07 -5.68 7.00
C SER A 213 1.19 -5.01 7.58
N LEU A 214 1.66 -5.38 8.78
CA LEU A 214 2.84 -4.76 9.38
C LEU A 214 4.13 -5.22 8.69
N VAL A 215 4.85 -4.26 8.10
CA VAL A 215 6.13 -4.47 7.44
C VAL A 215 7.25 -3.88 8.31
N ASN A 216 8.17 -4.72 8.76
CA ASN A 216 9.38 -4.24 9.43
C ASN A 216 10.24 -3.48 8.43
N TYR A 217 10.65 -2.27 8.81
CA TYR A 217 11.52 -1.44 8.01
C TYR A 217 12.69 -0.92 8.84
N ALA A 218 13.80 -0.68 8.16
CA ALA A 218 15.06 -0.41 8.82
C ALA A 218 14.99 0.86 9.67
N PHE A 219 15.49 0.78 10.90
CA PHE A 219 15.35 1.87 11.88
C PHE A 219 15.98 3.18 11.41
N TRP A 220 17.06 3.12 10.62
CA TRP A 220 17.76 4.30 10.09
C TRP A 220 16.98 5.02 8.97
N GLU A 221 15.87 4.45 8.50
CA GLU A 221 14.95 5.11 7.58
C GLU A 221 13.91 5.97 8.35
N PHE A 222 13.78 5.79 9.66
CA PHE A 222 13.00 6.67 10.54
C PHE A 222 13.88 7.82 11.04
N ASP A 223 14.33 8.68 10.13
CA ASP A 223 15.30 9.76 10.38
C ASP A 223 14.75 11.12 9.91
N GLU A 224 14.68 12.11 10.81
CA GLU A 224 14.11 13.43 10.48
C GLU A 224 14.97 14.27 9.52
N ASN A 225 16.29 14.06 9.51
CA ASN A 225 17.20 14.86 8.71
C ASN A 225 17.18 14.40 7.26
N LYS A 226 17.15 13.08 7.04
CA LYS A 226 16.87 12.49 5.72
C LYS A 226 15.52 12.94 5.21
N ALA A 227 14.50 12.99 6.07
CA ALA A 227 13.16 13.48 5.69
C ALA A 227 13.21 14.90 5.11
N LYS A 228 13.91 15.82 5.78
CA LYS A 228 14.06 17.22 5.33
C LYS A 228 14.71 17.30 3.95
N LEU A 229 15.77 16.54 3.72
CA LEU A 229 16.48 16.52 2.44
C LEU A 229 15.60 15.93 1.34
N LEU A 230 15.00 14.77 1.60
CA LEU A 230 14.16 14.05 0.64
C LEU A 230 12.93 14.87 0.25
N LEU A 231 12.19 15.43 1.21
CA LEU A 231 11.01 16.26 0.92
C LEU A 231 11.37 17.53 0.13
N LYS A 232 12.48 18.21 0.45
CA LYS A 232 12.94 19.37 -0.33
C LYS A 232 13.25 19.01 -1.78
N GLU A 233 13.94 17.90 -1.98
CA GLU A 233 14.31 17.41 -3.30
C GLU A 233 13.06 17.03 -4.12
N ARG A 234 12.14 16.27 -3.53
CA ARG A 234 10.94 15.79 -4.24
C ARG A 234 9.89 16.87 -4.49
N LEU A 235 9.67 17.76 -3.51
CA LEU A 235 8.76 18.91 -3.67
C LEU A 235 9.41 20.07 -4.42
N LYS A 236 10.69 19.95 -4.81
CA LYS A 236 11.47 20.96 -5.55
C LYS A 236 11.42 22.33 -4.88
N THR A 237 11.62 22.36 -3.56
CA THR A 237 11.55 23.56 -2.72
C THR A 237 12.75 23.67 -1.79
N GLN A 238 13.14 24.90 -1.44
CA GLN A 238 14.22 25.18 -0.50
C GLN A 238 13.73 25.25 0.96
N SER A 239 12.45 25.57 1.16
CA SER A 239 11.81 25.65 2.47
C SER A 239 10.61 24.71 2.54
N LEU A 240 10.41 24.11 3.72
CA LEU A 240 9.29 23.22 4.02
C LEU A 240 8.30 23.88 4.98
N GLU A 241 8.54 25.11 5.45
CA GLU A 241 7.75 25.78 6.51
C GLU A 241 6.25 25.85 6.17
N TYR A 242 5.92 26.02 4.88
CA TYR A 242 4.54 26.07 4.39
C TYR A 242 3.74 24.79 4.64
N LEU A 243 4.41 23.67 4.92
CA LEU A 243 3.77 22.40 5.24
C LEU A 243 3.16 22.37 6.64
N GLY A 244 3.64 23.23 7.56
CA GLY A 244 3.07 23.37 8.91
C GLY A 244 3.39 22.24 9.89
N PHE A 245 4.36 21.36 9.57
CA PHE A 245 4.78 20.26 10.46
C PHE A 245 6.31 20.04 10.50
N THR A 246 7.10 20.99 10.01
CA THR A 246 8.56 20.81 9.84
C THR A 246 9.35 20.54 11.11
N ASP A 247 8.81 20.97 12.25
CA ASP A 247 9.41 20.78 13.57
C ASP A 247 8.85 19.54 14.30
N ASP A 248 7.86 18.87 13.70
CA ASP A 248 7.29 17.62 14.22
C ASP A 248 8.19 16.44 13.82
N ILE A 249 9.16 16.14 14.68
CA ILE A 249 10.17 15.07 14.48
C ILE A 249 9.49 13.72 14.17
N PRO A 250 8.49 13.24 14.93
CA PRO A 250 7.74 12.03 14.60
C PRO A 250 7.17 12.00 13.18
N ILE A 251 6.52 13.10 12.73
CA ILE A 251 6.01 13.18 11.35
C ILE A 251 7.14 13.08 10.34
N MET A 252 8.27 13.74 10.58
CA MET A 252 9.42 13.73 9.69
C MET A 252 10.02 12.32 9.57
N ARG A 253 10.21 11.61 10.68
CA ARG A 253 10.70 10.22 10.69
C ARG A 253 9.77 9.30 9.90
N ALA A 254 8.45 9.35 10.16
CA ALA A 254 7.47 8.56 9.41
C ALA A 254 7.48 8.90 7.91
N SER A 255 7.61 10.17 7.56
CA SER A 255 7.62 10.64 6.17
C SER A 255 8.84 10.12 5.40
N ASN A 256 10.03 10.11 6.02
CA ASN A 256 11.22 9.55 5.38
C ASN A 256 11.07 8.04 5.18
N ALA A 257 10.65 7.31 6.21
CA ALA A 257 10.48 5.86 6.13
C ALA A 257 9.52 5.48 5.00
N LEU A 258 8.39 6.18 4.89
CA LEU A 258 7.40 6.00 3.83
C LEU A 258 8.00 6.24 2.43
N LEU A 259 8.65 7.38 2.22
CA LEU A 259 9.17 7.75 0.92
C LEU A 259 10.35 6.88 0.49
N SER A 260 11.30 6.62 1.39
CA SER A 260 12.40 5.69 1.15
C SER A 260 11.90 4.30 0.76
N TYR A 261 10.84 3.81 1.42
CA TYR A 261 10.25 2.50 1.11
C TYR A 261 9.62 2.48 -0.28
N ILE A 262 8.83 3.51 -0.61
CA ILE A 262 8.21 3.66 -1.93
C ILE A 262 9.30 3.67 -3.00
N GLU A 263 10.31 4.54 -2.89
CA GLU A 263 11.40 4.68 -3.87
C GLU A 263 12.21 3.41 -4.05
N LYS A 264 12.53 2.73 -2.94
CA LYS A 264 13.24 1.46 -2.96
C LYS A 264 12.49 0.40 -3.75
N ASN A 265 11.16 0.31 -3.60
CA ASN A 265 10.37 -0.73 -4.25
C ASN A 265 10.03 -0.38 -5.70
N ILE A 266 9.75 0.89 -6.02
CA ILE A 266 9.56 1.31 -7.43
C ILE A 266 10.88 1.36 -8.21
N GLY A 267 12.03 1.39 -7.52
CA GLY A 267 13.36 1.39 -8.12
C GLY A 267 13.78 2.73 -8.73
N MET A 268 13.08 3.81 -8.42
CA MET A 268 13.32 5.15 -8.96
C MET A 268 12.89 6.25 -7.96
N PRO A 269 13.36 7.49 -8.11
CA PRO A 269 12.87 8.61 -7.31
C PRO A 269 11.36 8.85 -7.48
N PHE A 270 10.64 9.09 -6.38
CA PHE A 270 9.20 9.31 -6.40
C PHE A 270 8.86 10.77 -6.68
N LEU A 271 8.92 11.15 -7.96
CA LEU A 271 8.85 12.55 -8.40
C LEU A 271 7.44 13.15 -8.42
N ASN A 272 6.38 12.32 -8.39
CA ASN A 272 4.99 12.77 -8.50
C ASN A 272 4.32 13.04 -7.15
N ILE A 273 5.09 13.13 -6.06
CA ILE A 273 4.55 13.46 -4.75
C ILE A 273 3.92 14.85 -4.73
N LYS A 274 2.74 14.95 -4.12
CA LYS A 274 2.08 16.21 -3.79
C LYS A 274 2.48 16.66 -2.38
N PRO A 275 2.45 17.98 -2.09
CA PRO A 275 2.68 18.47 -0.73
C PRO A 275 1.86 17.70 0.31
N PRO A 276 2.48 17.15 1.36
CA PRO A 276 1.75 16.36 2.36
C PRO A 276 0.71 17.21 3.09
N ILE A 277 -0.46 16.62 3.33
CA ILE A 277 -1.59 17.28 3.98
C ILE A 277 -1.67 16.83 5.43
N VAL A 278 -1.64 17.78 6.37
CA VAL A 278 -1.90 17.49 7.79
C VAL A 278 -3.37 17.08 7.94
N PHE A 279 -3.60 15.83 8.33
CA PHE A 279 -4.93 15.31 8.59
C PHE A 279 -5.47 15.90 9.91
N SER A 280 -6.71 16.40 9.87
CA SER A 280 -7.39 16.93 11.05
C SER A 280 -8.90 16.76 10.94
N LEU A 281 -9.54 16.47 12.08
CA LEU A 281 -11.00 16.43 12.23
C LEU A 281 -11.62 17.79 12.63
N ALA A 282 -10.82 18.81 12.94
CA ALA A 282 -11.30 20.05 13.58
C ALA A 282 -12.43 20.80 12.81
N LYS A 283 -12.58 20.57 11.51
CA LYS A 283 -13.61 21.20 10.65
C LYS A 283 -14.53 20.19 9.95
N LYS A 284 -14.62 18.97 10.47
CA LYS A 284 -15.47 17.92 9.92
C LYS A 284 -16.30 17.27 11.03
N PHE A 285 -17.49 16.81 10.67
CA PHE A 285 -18.34 16.05 11.59
C PHE A 285 -17.75 14.64 11.69
N PHE A 286 -17.40 14.24 12.91
CA PHE A 286 -16.88 12.91 13.18
C PHE A 286 -18.03 11.91 13.33
N ILE A 287 -18.05 10.91 12.45
CA ILE A 287 -18.90 9.73 12.56
C ILE A 287 -17.96 8.57 12.88
N ASP A 288 -18.11 7.96 14.05
CA ASP A 288 -17.27 6.83 14.44
C ASP A 288 -17.54 5.60 13.57
N SER A 289 -16.56 4.70 13.49
CA SER A 289 -16.62 3.48 12.68
C SER A 289 -17.84 2.60 12.97
N THR A 290 -18.31 2.56 14.22
CA THR A 290 -19.51 1.81 14.62
C THR A 290 -20.76 2.46 14.02
N SER A 291 -20.90 3.78 14.17
CA SER A 291 -21.99 4.55 13.56
C SER A 291 -21.97 4.46 12.03
N GLN A 292 -20.80 4.56 11.39
CA GLN A 292 -20.67 4.42 9.93
C GLN A 292 -21.18 3.06 9.43
N ARG A 293 -20.88 1.99 10.19
CA ARG A 293 -21.34 0.63 9.89
C ARG A 293 -22.85 0.49 10.14
N ALA A 294 -23.34 0.96 11.28
CA ALA A 294 -24.75 0.89 11.65
C ALA A 294 -25.65 1.66 10.67
N LEU A 295 -25.16 2.78 10.13
CA LEU A 295 -25.83 3.57 9.11
C LEU A 295 -25.58 3.06 7.67
N GLU A 296 -24.78 2.00 7.51
CA GLU A 296 -24.41 1.40 6.22
C GLU A 296 -23.96 2.44 5.19
N LEU A 297 -23.14 3.42 5.62
CA LEU A 297 -22.83 4.59 4.77
C LEU A 297 -22.14 4.20 3.47
N VAL A 298 -21.13 3.34 3.57
CA VAL A 298 -20.28 2.92 2.44
C VAL A 298 -20.06 1.40 2.39
N ARG A 299 -20.48 0.69 3.43
CA ARG A 299 -20.31 -0.76 3.56
C ARG A 299 -21.58 -1.37 4.16
N PRO A 300 -22.14 -2.42 3.55
CA PRO A 300 -23.32 -3.09 4.11
C PRO A 300 -22.94 -3.91 5.35
N SER A 301 -23.89 -4.08 6.26
CA SER A 301 -23.74 -4.91 7.46
C SER A 301 -23.84 -6.40 7.14
N PHE A 302 -24.57 -6.76 6.07
CA PHE A 302 -24.79 -8.13 5.62
C PHE A 302 -24.30 -8.34 4.17
N PHE A 303 -23.60 -9.45 3.95
CA PHE A 303 -22.99 -9.77 2.64
C PHE A 303 -24.02 -10.05 1.53
N GLU A 304 -25.25 -10.42 1.88
CA GLU A 304 -26.31 -10.75 0.91
C GLU A 304 -26.82 -9.52 0.14
N TYR A 305 -26.65 -8.31 0.69
CA TYR A 305 -27.09 -7.06 0.07
C TYR A 305 -25.90 -6.14 -0.21
N LYS A 306 -25.01 -6.55 -1.12
CA LYS A 306 -23.80 -5.78 -1.50
C LYS A 306 -24.10 -4.33 -1.96
N ASN A 307 -25.32 -4.07 -2.43
CA ASN A 307 -25.71 -2.79 -3.02
C ASN A 307 -26.56 -1.89 -2.10
N ALA A 308 -26.86 -2.30 -0.87
CA ALA A 308 -27.69 -1.52 0.05
C ALA A 308 -26.83 -0.62 0.96
N THR A 309 -26.22 0.42 0.41
CA THR A 309 -25.51 1.45 1.20
C THR A 309 -25.96 2.83 0.78
N LEU A 310 -25.80 3.83 1.67
CA LEU A 310 -26.12 5.21 1.31
C LEU A 310 -25.35 5.62 0.04
N LEU A 311 -24.05 5.33 -0.02
CA LEU A 311 -23.21 5.62 -1.18
C LEU A 311 -23.78 5.00 -2.46
N ASN A 312 -24.09 3.71 -2.46
CA ASN A 312 -24.61 3.04 -3.66
C ASN A 312 -25.98 3.59 -4.12
N CYS A 313 -26.79 4.10 -3.18
CA CYS A 313 -28.08 4.71 -3.51
C CYS A 313 -27.94 6.10 -4.16
N ILE A 314 -26.88 6.86 -3.86
CA ILE A 314 -26.73 8.25 -4.31
C ILE A 314 -25.60 8.48 -5.32
N ASP A 315 -24.67 7.54 -5.45
CA ASP A 315 -23.54 7.63 -6.36
C ASP A 315 -23.99 7.43 -7.81
N THR A 316 -24.24 8.56 -8.46
CA THR A 316 -24.53 8.67 -9.89
C THR A 316 -23.39 9.38 -10.63
N CYS A 317 -22.21 9.45 -10.01
CA CYS A 317 -21.06 10.12 -10.61
C CYS A 317 -20.60 9.39 -11.88
N LEU A 318 -20.22 10.16 -12.89
CA LEU A 318 -19.76 9.63 -14.18
C LEU A 318 -18.27 9.29 -14.20
N THR A 319 -17.51 9.76 -13.21
CA THR A 319 -16.06 9.55 -13.08
C THR A 319 -15.74 8.89 -11.74
N ALA A 320 -14.72 8.04 -11.73
CA ALA A 320 -14.24 7.41 -10.50
C ALA A 320 -13.78 8.44 -9.45
N SER A 321 -13.18 9.55 -9.89
CA SER A 321 -12.78 10.67 -9.01
C SER A 321 -13.97 11.36 -8.36
N GLY A 322 -15.10 11.48 -9.08
CA GLY A 322 -16.36 11.99 -8.54
C GLY A 322 -16.92 11.08 -7.44
N SER A 323 -17.03 9.78 -7.72
CA SER A 323 -17.49 8.76 -6.75
C SER A 323 -16.61 8.74 -5.49
N LYS A 324 -15.28 8.82 -5.65
CA LYS A 324 -14.32 8.92 -4.54
C LYS A 324 -14.56 10.18 -3.69
N THR A 325 -14.77 11.33 -4.34
CA THR A 325 -15.06 12.60 -3.65
C THR A 325 -16.38 12.53 -2.89
N LEU A 326 -17.42 11.94 -3.48
CA LEU A 326 -18.71 11.76 -2.83
C LEU A 326 -18.60 10.86 -1.59
N ARG A 327 -17.88 9.73 -1.70
CA ARG A 327 -17.56 8.86 -0.57
C ARG A 327 -16.87 9.62 0.55
N GLU A 328 -15.88 10.46 0.24
CA GLU A 328 -15.23 11.32 1.25
C GLU A 328 -16.22 12.24 1.96
N TRP A 329 -17.14 12.87 1.22
CA TRP A 329 -18.09 13.81 1.81
C TRP A 329 -19.12 13.12 2.71
N ILE A 330 -19.54 11.89 2.38
CA ILE A 330 -20.42 11.08 3.23
C ILE A 330 -19.72 10.72 4.54
N LEU A 331 -18.47 10.27 4.46
CA LEU A 331 -17.72 9.79 5.63
C LEU A 331 -17.20 10.90 6.53
N SER A 332 -17.11 12.14 6.03
CA SER A 332 -16.64 13.27 6.83
C SER A 332 -17.35 14.56 6.43
N PRO A 333 -18.63 14.72 6.83
CA PRO A 333 -19.43 15.89 6.49
C PRO A 333 -18.80 17.20 6.99
N LEU A 334 -19.12 18.31 6.32
CA LEU A 334 -18.70 19.63 6.77
C LEU A 334 -19.50 20.06 8.00
N VAL A 335 -18.87 20.82 8.91
CA VAL A 335 -19.55 21.54 10.00
C VAL A 335 -19.61 23.05 9.76
N ASP A 336 -18.86 23.54 8.77
CA ASP A 336 -18.80 24.95 8.39
C ASP A 336 -20.02 25.32 7.54
N ILE A 337 -20.91 26.14 8.12
CA ILE A 337 -22.17 26.56 7.49
C ILE A 337 -21.92 27.25 6.15
N GLN A 338 -20.91 28.11 6.04
CA GLN A 338 -20.63 28.85 4.80
C GLN A 338 -20.27 27.88 3.67
N LYS A 339 -19.39 26.92 3.93
CA LYS A 339 -19.00 25.90 2.93
C LYS A 339 -20.17 24.97 2.57
N ILE A 340 -21.07 24.70 3.50
CA ILE A 340 -22.28 23.93 3.24
C ILE A 340 -23.19 24.72 2.29
N GLU A 341 -23.42 26.00 2.57
CA GLU A 341 -24.24 26.89 1.72
C GLU A 341 -23.64 27.07 0.32
N GLU A 342 -22.33 27.22 0.20
CA GLU A 342 -21.62 27.28 -1.10
C GLU A 342 -21.87 26.03 -1.95
N ARG A 343 -21.81 24.83 -1.34
CA ARG A 343 -22.13 23.58 -2.03
C ARG A 343 -23.59 23.53 -2.46
N GLN A 344 -24.52 23.92 -1.58
CA GLN A 344 -25.94 23.96 -1.90
C GLN A 344 -26.24 24.93 -3.05
N LEU A 345 -25.63 26.12 -3.05
CA LEU A 345 -25.76 27.11 -4.12
C LEU A 345 -25.23 26.56 -5.45
N SER A 346 -24.08 25.89 -5.43
CA SER A 346 -23.47 25.25 -6.61
C SER A 346 -24.40 24.19 -7.20
N VAL A 347 -24.97 23.33 -6.37
CA VAL A 347 -25.94 22.30 -6.80
C VAL A 347 -27.20 22.94 -7.38
N ARG A 348 -27.78 23.96 -6.72
CA ARG A 348 -28.96 24.68 -7.24
C ARG A 348 -28.69 25.34 -8.59
N TRP A 349 -27.50 25.91 -8.76
CA TRP A 349 -27.09 26.55 -10.02
C TRP A 349 -26.95 25.51 -11.15
N LEU A 350 -26.26 24.39 -10.89
CA LEU A 350 -26.10 23.30 -11.86
C LEU A 350 -27.44 22.69 -12.27
N ALA A 351 -28.34 22.45 -11.30
CA ALA A 351 -29.67 21.93 -11.55
C ALA A 351 -30.51 22.87 -12.43
N LYS A 352 -30.41 24.20 -12.23
CA LYS A 352 -31.07 25.20 -13.08
C LYS A 352 -30.48 25.28 -14.48
N LYS A 353 -29.16 25.09 -14.63
CA LYS A 353 -28.47 25.16 -15.92
C LYS A 353 -28.70 23.94 -16.80
N GLY A 354 -29.07 22.80 -16.23
CA GLY A 354 -29.31 21.57 -16.99
C GLY A 354 -28.04 21.04 -17.67
N VAL A 355 -26.89 21.11 -16.97
CA VAL A 355 -25.61 20.63 -17.50
C VAL A 355 -25.70 19.11 -17.72
N ASP A 356 -25.59 18.67 -18.97
CA ASP A 356 -25.49 17.26 -19.33
C ASP A 356 -24.06 16.77 -19.00
N GLY A 357 -23.94 15.75 -18.15
CA GLY A 357 -22.65 15.24 -17.68
C GLY A 357 -21.81 14.54 -18.75
N LYS A 358 -22.27 14.48 -20.01
CA LYS A 358 -21.53 13.86 -21.12
C LYS A 358 -20.13 14.44 -21.32
N ASP A 359 -19.93 15.73 -21.08
CA ASP A 359 -18.62 16.40 -21.20
C ASP A 359 -17.64 16.11 -20.04
N LEU A 360 -18.09 15.41 -18.99
CA LEU A 360 -17.23 15.03 -17.86
C LEU A 360 -16.50 13.70 -18.08
N ARG A 361 -16.86 12.93 -19.11
CA ARG A 361 -16.19 11.67 -19.45
C ARG A 361 -14.92 11.97 -20.24
N GLY A 362 -13.77 11.51 -19.74
CA GLY A 362 -12.47 11.71 -20.39
C GLY A 362 -11.62 12.86 -19.81
N ILE A 363 -12.08 13.50 -18.73
CA ILE A 363 -11.22 14.35 -17.89
C ILE A 363 -10.48 13.42 -16.92
N PRO A 364 -9.12 13.38 -16.95
CA PRO A 364 -8.32 12.45 -16.16
C PRO A 364 -8.46 12.62 -14.65
#